data_AF-A0A973K2N7-F1
#
_entry.id   AF-A0A973K2N7-F1
#
_cell.length_a   1.000
_cell.length_b   1.000
_cell.length_c   1.000
_cell.angle_alpha   90.00
_cell.angle_beta   90.00
_cell.angle_gamma   90.00
#
_symmetry.space_group_name_H-M   'P 1'
#
loop_
_entity.id
_entity.type
_entity.pdbx_description
1 polymer ?
#
loop_
_entity_poly.entity_id
_entity_poly.type
_entity_poly.pdbx_seq_one_letter_code
_entity_poly.pdbx_strand_id
1 'polypeptide(L)' 'MTQVTPPGWYPDPGQTSDGPATERWWDGKAWTDQIRPAGSAAAWGP' A
#
# COMPACT_ATOMS: atom_id res chain seq x y z
N MET A 1 18.34 -15.37 -10.23
CA MET A 1 17.35 -14.31 -10.51
C MET A 1 16.95 -13.72 -9.18
N THR A 2 17.25 -12.46 -8.90
CA THR A 2 16.79 -11.81 -7.67
C THR A 2 15.34 -11.39 -7.90
N GLN A 3 14.40 -11.98 -7.16
CA GLN A 3 12.99 -11.59 -7.18
C GLN A 3 12.88 -10.20 -6.55
N VAL A 4 12.92 -9.16 -7.38
CA VAL A 4 12.69 -7.78 -6.95
C VAL A 4 11.19 -7.58 -6.91
N THR A 5 10.65 -7.14 -5.77
CA THR A 5 9.25 -6.72 -5.69
C THR A 5 9.06 -5.57 -6.69
N PRO A 6 8.19 -5.71 -7.70
CA PRO A 6 7.97 -4.65 -8.67
C PRO A 6 7.35 -3.41 -7.99
N PRO A 7 7.57 -2.21 -8.53
CA PRO A 7 6.93 -1.02 -7.99
C PRO A 7 5.40 -1.16 -8.01
N GLY A 8 4.74 -0.80 -6.92
CA GLY A 8 3.31 -1.02 -6.76
C GLY A 8 2.78 -0.68 -5.37
N TRP A 9 1.45 -0.78 -5.22
CA TRP A 9 0.78 -0.68 -3.93
C TRP A 9 0.75 -2.04 -3.25
N TYR A 10 1.19 -2.10 -2.01
CA TYR A 10 1.24 -3.32 -1.21
C TYR A 10 0.74 -3.05 0.20
N PRO A 11 0.26 -4.06 0.94
CA PRO A 11 -0.18 -3.88 2.33
C PRO A 11 0.91 -3.22 3.18
N ASP A 12 0.55 -2.16 3.91
CA ASP A 12 1.49 -1.45 4.77
C ASP A 12 1.95 -2.40 5.90
N PRO A 13 3.24 -2.77 5.98
CA PRO A 13 3.71 -3.70 6.99
C PRO A 13 3.63 -3.15 8.41
N GLY A 14 3.46 -1.83 8.58
CA GLY A 14 3.20 -1.20 9.87
C GLY A 14 1.73 -1.21 10.30
N GLN A 15 0.83 -1.71 9.45
CA GLN A 15 -0.60 -1.72 9.75
C GLN A 15 -0.92 -2.82 10.76
N THR A 16 -1.52 -2.41 11.88
CA THR A 16 -2.06 -3.35 12.87
C THR A 16 -3.52 -3.64 12.53
N SER A 17 -3.97 -4.87 12.80
CA SER A 17 -5.33 -5.33 12.45
C SER A 17 -6.46 -4.55 13.13
N ASP A 18 -6.15 -3.62 14.03
CA ASP A 18 -7.09 -2.75 14.74
C ASP A 18 -7.51 -1.52 13.90
N GLY A 19 -6.76 -1.19 12.84
CA GLY A 19 -7.02 -0.05 11.97
C GLY A 19 -7.63 -0.42 10.61
N PRO A 20 -8.11 0.56 9.83
CA PRO A 20 -8.50 0.35 8.43
C PRO A 20 -7.29 -0.10 7.61
N ALA A 21 -7.48 -1.09 6.73
CA ALA A 21 -6.43 -1.60 5.87
C ALA A 21 -5.80 -0.47 5.04
N THR A 22 -4.47 -0.37 5.04
CA THR A 22 -3.71 0.61 4.24
C THR A 22 -2.74 -0.12 3.33
N GLU A 23 -2.54 0.47 2.15
CA GLU A 23 -1.49 0.09 1.23
C GLU A 23 -0.45 1.19 1.18
N ARG A 24 0.82 0.81 1.16
CA ARG A 24 1.96 1.70 0.97
C ARG A 24 2.56 1.47 -0.41
N TRP A 25 3.11 2.51 -1.02
CA TRP A 25 3.76 2.39 -2.32
C TRP A 25 5.19 1.87 -2.15
N TRP A 26 5.54 0.88 -2.97
CA TRP A 26 6.90 0.37 -3.13
C TRP A 26 7.45 0.89 -4.45
N ASP A 27 8.66 1.47 -4.46
CA ASP A 27 9.28 2.02 -5.69
C ASP A 27 10.09 0.98 -6.49
N GLY A 28 10.22 -0.24 -5.98
CA GLY A 28 11.12 -1.26 -6.52
C GLY A 28 12.39 -1.44 -5.67
N LYS A 29 12.74 -0.46 -4.84
CA LYS A 29 13.89 -0.52 -3.93
C LYS A 29 13.54 -0.28 -2.47
N ALA A 30 12.58 0.62 -2.19
CA ALA A 30 12.13 0.94 -0.84
C ALA A 30 10.62 1.22 -0.78
N TRP A 31 10.11 1.26 0.44
CA TRP A 31 8.77 1.79 0.71
C TRP A 31 8.83 3.31 0.71
N THR A 32 7.88 3.97 0.07
CA THR A 32 7.78 5.43 0.07
C THR A 32 6.82 5.92 1.16
N ASP A 33 6.72 7.25 1.32
CA ASP A 33 5.74 7.89 2.20
C ASP A 33 4.32 7.95 1.62
N GLN A 34 4.10 7.42 0.41
CA GLN A 34 2.76 7.34 -0.16
C GLN A 34 2.00 6.18 0.47
N ILE A 35 0.95 6.50 1.22
CA ILE A 35 0.02 5.56 1.84
C ILE A 35 -1.39 5.86 1.33
N ARG A 36 -2.14 4.83 0.95
CA ARG A 36 -3.57 4.93 0.58
C ARG A 36 -4.41 3.96 1.40
N PRO A 37 -5.70 4.21 1.63
CA PRO A 37 -6.57 3.24 2.26
C PRO A 37 -6.88 2.10 1.28
N ALA A 38 -6.64 0.85 1.71
CA ALA A 38 -6.93 -0.38 0.99
C ALA A 38 -8.44 -0.60 0.97
N GLY A 39 -9.11 0.02 -0.01
CA GLY A 39 -10.57 0.12 -0.07
C GLY A 39 -11.07 1.39 -0.78
N SER A 40 -10.20 2.35 -1.06
CA SER A 40 -10.56 3.59 -1.77
C SER A 40 -10.58 3.41 -3.29
N ALA A 41 -11.17 2.31 -3.78
CA ALA A 41 -11.67 2.26 -5.16
C ALA A 41 -13.17 2.61 -5.24
N ALA A 42 -13.88 2.74 -4.11
CA ALA A 42 -15.28 3.13 -4.12
C ALA A 42 -15.72 3.74 -2.78
N ALA A 43 -15.44 5.03 -2.56
CA ALA A 43 -16.20 5.81 -1.58
C ALA A 43 -16.18 7.32 -1.85
N TRP A 44 -16.03 7.77 -3.10
CA TRP A 44 -16.36 9.15 -3.53
C TRP A 44 -16.82 9.09 -5.00
N GLY A 45 -18.00 9.57 -5.39
CA GLY A 45 -18.94 10.45 -4.70
C GLY A 45 -20.40 10.22 -5.17
N PRO A 46 -21.34 11.09 -4.77
CA PRO A 46 -22.78 10.96 -5.04
C PRO A 46 -23.13 10.99 -6.54
#